data_AF-A0A3D0U574-F1
#
_entry.id   AF-A0A3D0U574-F1
#
_cell.length_a   1.000
_cell.length_b   1.000
_cell.length_c   1.000
_cell.angle_alpha   90.00
_cell.angle_beta   90.00
_cell.angle_gamma   90.00
#
_symmetry.space_group_name_H-M   'P 1'
#
loop_
_entity.id
_entity.type
_entity.pdbx_description
1 polymer ?
#
loop_
_entity_poly.entity_id
_entity_poly.type
_entity_poly.pdbx_seq_one_letter_code
_entity_poly.pdbx_strand_id
1 'polypeptide(L)'
;EGSPLMCISRKQEAALQAQLEHSTGQRIPVQLAMSYGEPSLTTAGRKLAASAVERIIVLPLYPQYSSSTTAAVFDGLANALKPCPDIPELIFIRDYWAREDYLQALANSVQEFWDEHGKPDRLLLSFHGIPQRYEDTGDPYPSLCRKTAAAVASRLGLADDQWSESFQSRFGREEWVKPYTDVLLEQWGNDDSIQRVDVICPAFAADCLETLEEIEEQNKVTFLEAGGKAYHYIPCLNDRPDHITMLSDLILERAKAWL
;
A
#
# COMPACT_ATOMS: atom_id res chain seq x y z
N GLU A 1 -8.86 18.43 -11.75
CA GLU A 1 -8.09 17.86 -10.62
C GLU A 1 -7.49 16.54 -11.10
N GLY A 2 -6.27 16.17 -10.70
CA GLY A 2 -5.59 14.97 -11.19
C GLY A 2 -6.16 13.66 -10.61
N SER A 3 -5.64 12.51 -11.04
CA SER A 3 -5.96 11.20 -10.44
C SER A 3 -5.78 11.24 -8.91
N PRO A 4 -6.67 10.59 -8.11
CA PRO A 4 -6.55 10.52 -6.65
C PRO A 4 -5.15 10.12 -6.19
N LEU A 5 -4.57 9.11 -6.86
CA LEU A 5 -3.23 8.64 -6.59
C LEU A 5 -2.19 9.77 -6.66
N MET A 6 -2.23 10.58 -7.73
CA MET A 6 -1.29 11.69 -7.91
C MET A 6 -1.50 12.77 -6.84
N CYS A 7 -2.75 13.14 -6.59
CA CYS A 7 -3.07 14.18 -5.61
C CYS A 7 -2.61 13.79 -4.20
N ILE A 8 -2.88 12.55 -3.78
CA ILE A 8 -2.48 12.04 -2.46
C ILE A 8 -0.96 11.85 -2.40
N SER A 9 -0.34 11.29 -3.43
CA SER A 9 1.12 11.11 -3.48
C SER A 9 1.88 12.44 -3.37
N ARG A 10 1.34 13.53 -3.93
CA ARG A 10 1.91 14.88 -3.75
C ARG A 10 1.79 15.40 -2.33
N LYS A 11 0.68 15.09 -1.63
CA LYS A 11 0.53 15.41 -0.21
C LYS A 11 1.53 14.60 0.63
N GLN A 12 1.69 13.31 0.34
CA GLN A 12 2.69 12.46 0.98
C GLN A 12 4.11 12.96 0.76
N GLU A 13 4.48 13.33 -0.47
CA GLU A 13 5.79 13.93 -0.80
C GLU A 13 6.07 15.19 0.04
N ALA A 14 5.10 16.10 0.11
CA ALA A 14 5.24 17.34 0.87
C ALA A 14 5.31 17.09 2.39
N ALA A 15 4.44 16.24 2.93
CA ALA A 15 4.39 15.90 4.34
C ALA A 15 5.65 15.16 4.79
N LEU A 16 6.14 14.21 3.99
CA LEU A 16 7.36 13.47 4.26
C LEU A 16 8.58 14.40 4.27
N GLN A 17 8.69 15.33 3.32
CA GLN A 17 9.79 16.30 3.32
C GLN A 17 9.77 17.16 4.60
N ALA A 18 8.59 17.64 5.00
CA ALA A 18 8.44 18.43 6.23
C ALA A 18 8.79 17.60 7.49
N GLN A 19 8.38 16.33 7.53
CA GLN A 19 8.67 15.43 8.65
C GLN A 19 10.17 15.10 8.77
N LEU A 20 10.85 14.87 7.65
CA LEU A 20 12.29 14.65 7.61
C LEU A 20 13.06 15.90 8.06
N GLU A 21 12.64 17.09 7.61
CA GLU A 21 13.23 18.36 8.04
C GLU A 21 13.02 18.60 9.53
N HIS A 22 11.83 18.32 10.05
CA HIS A 22 11.54 18.40 11.47
C HIS A 22 12.41 17.45 12.30
N SER A 23 12.56 16.21 11.85
CA SER A 23 13.27 15.14 12.58
C SER A 23 14.79 15.32 12.58
N THR A 24 15.34 15.91 11.52
CA THR A 24 16.81 16.03 11.33
C THR A 24 17.35 17.44 11.48
N GLY A 25 16.49 18.46 11.43
CA GLY A 25 16.90 19.86 11.32
C GLY A 25 17.54 20.21 9.96
N GLN A 26 17.50 19.30 8.98
CA GLN A 26 18.10 19.48 7.66
C GLN A 26 17.03 19.34 6.57
N ARG A 27 17.13 20.20 5.55
CA ARG A 27 16.24 20.10 4.39
C ARG A 27 16.69 18.96 3.49
N ILE A 28 16.04 17.81 3.61
CA ILE A 28 16.27 16.62 2.77
C ILE A 28 15.29 16.66 1.59
N PRO A 29 15.75 16.79 0.33
CA PRO A 29 14.86 16.80 -0.83
C PRO A 29 14.12 15.47 -1.00
N VAL A 30 12.79 15.53 -1.13
CA VAL A 30 11.95 14.37 -1.46
C VAL A 30 11.40 14.56 -2.87
N GLN A 31 11.43 13.52 -3.69
CA GLN A 31 10.84 13.54 -5.03
C GLN A 31 9.94 12.33 -5.24
N LEU A 32 8.69 12.60 -5.63
CA LEU A 32 7.76 11.58 -6.12
C LEU A 32 8.18 11.10 -7.51
N ALA A 33 8.09 9.80 -7.74
CA ALA A 33 8.30 9.16 -9.02
C ALA A 33 7.27 8.05 -9.26
N MET A 34 6.69 8.03 -10.45
CA MET A 34 5.77 7.00 -10.91
C MET A 34 6.53 5.96 -11.75
N SER A 35 6.24 4.68 -11.53
CA SER A 35 6.73 3.58 -12.39
C SER A 35 6.18 3.73 -13.81
N TYR A 36 4.93 4.15 -13.91
CA TYR A 36 4.22 4.41 -15.15
C TYR A 36 3.53 5.77 -15.06
N GLY A 37 4.04 6.76 -15.78
CA GLY A 37 3.50 8.12 -15.80
C GLY A 37 4.51 9.20 -15.40
N GLU A 38 4.01 10.43 -15.24
CA GLU A 38 4.82 11.58 -14.84
C GLU A 38 4.38 12.09 -13.45
N PRO A 39 5.31 12.42 -12.54
CA PRO A 39 6.76 12.48 -12.73
C PRO A 39 7.38 11.08 -12.85
N SER A 40 8.19 10.84 -13.89
CA SER A 40 8.89 9.54 -14.04
C SER A 40 10.13 9.46 -13.15
N LEU A 41 10.67 8.26 -12.93
CA LEU A 41 11.93 8.03 -12.22
C LEU A 41 13.09 8.88 -12.80
N THR A 42 13.17 9.00 -14.12
CA THR A 42 14.15 9.85 -14.81
C THR A 42 13.96 11.32 -14.48
N THR A 43 12.73 11.84 -14.53
CA THR A 43 12.43 13.24 -14.23
C THR A 43 12.69 13.57 -12.76
N ALA A 44 12.30 12.69 -11.84
CA ALA A 44 12.55 12.82 -10.41
C ALA A 44 14.06 12.78 -10.10
N GLY A 45 14.79 11.82 -10.66
CA GLY A 45 16.24 11.70 -10.49
C GLY A 45 17.00 12.94 -10.99
N ARG A 46 16.61 13.50 -12.14
CA ARG A 46 17.20 14.76 -12.64
C ARG A 46 16.99 15.95 -11.70
N LYS A 47 15.84 16.03 -11.03
CA LYS A 47 15.58 17.09 -10.04
C LYS A 47 16.46 16.93 -8.80
N LEU A 48 16.67 15.70 -8.34
CA LEU A 48 17.60 15.41 -7.25
C LEU A 48 19.05 15.76 -7.65
N ALA A 49 19.48 15.34 -8.85
CA ALA A 49 20.81 15.65 -9.37
C ALA A 49 21.06 17.16 -9.52
N ALA A 50 20.06 17.93 -9.96
CA ALA A 50 20.14 19.39 -10.03
C ALA A 50 20.32 20.07 -8.65
N SER A 51 20.03 19.35 -7.56
CA SER A 51 20.23 19.79 -6.18
C SER A 51 21.52 19.24 -5.56
N ALA A 52 22.44 18.71 -6.39
CA ALA A 52 23.71 18.11 -5.97
C ALA A 52 23.56 16.98 -4.93
N VAL A 53 22.48 16.20 -5.02
CA VAL A 53 22.26 15.03 -4.17
C VAL A 53 23.20 13.90 -4.60
N GLU A 54 24.07 13.47 -3.69
CA GLU A 54 25.05 12.39 -3.91
C GLU A 54 24.57 11.03 -3.37
N ARG A 55 23.56 11.04 -2.49
CA ARG A 55 23.02 9.83 -1.85
C ARG A 55 21.50 9.81 -1.95
N ILE A 56 20.94 8.70 -2.43
CA ILE A 56 19.49 8.56 -2.64
C ILE A 56 18.97 7.30 -1.95
N ILE A 57 17.92 7.47 -1.16
CA ILE A 57 17.09 6.36 -0.68
C ILE A 57 15.89 6.25 -1.60
N VAL A 58 15.68 5.06 -2.17
CA VAL A 58 14.51 4.75 -3.00
C VAL A 58 13.55 3.95 -2.16
N LEU A 59 12.36 4.51 -1.94
CA LEU A 59 11.26 3.91 -1.20
C LEU A 59 10.08 3.67 -2.16
N PRO A 60 9.95 2.46 -2.73
CA PRO A 60 8.72 2.04 -3.38
C PRO A 60 7.57 2.11 -2.38
N LEU A 61 6.45 2.75 -2.74
CA LEU A 61 5.26 2.87 -1.88
C LEU A 61 4.39 1.59 -1.88
N TYR A 62 5.05 0.43 -2.00
CA TYR A 62 4.45 -0.90 -1.90
C TYR A 62 4.99 -1.56 -0.63
N PRO A 63 4.16 -1.75 0.41
CA PRO A 63 4.64 -2.32 1.67
C PRO A 63 5.11 -3.77 1.51
N GLN A 64 4.40 -4.57 0.73
CA GLN A 64 4.74 -5.95 0.38
C GLN A 64 5.50 -5.99 -0.95
N TYR A 65 6.68 -6.61 -0.96
CA TYR A 65 7.44 -6.85 -2.19
C TYR A 65 6.66 -7.75 -3.15
N SER A 66 6.65 -7.38 -4.44
CA SER A 66 6.32 -8.25 -5.57
C SER A 66 7.32 -8.02 -6.72
N SER A 67 7.55 -9.06 -7.53
CA SER A 67 8.28 -8.94 -8.80
C SER A 67 7.55 -8.05 -9.80
N SER A 68 6.23 -7.93 -9.72
CA SER A 68 5.43 -7.08 -10.61
C SER A 68 5.39 -5.60 -10.20
N THR A 69 5.85 -5.25 -8.98
CA THR A 69 5.79 -3.87 -8.47
C THR A 69 7.16 -3.37 -8.03
N THR A 70 7.64 -3.75 -6.85
CA THR A 70 8.91 -3.29 -6.29
C THR A 70 10.09 -3.63 -7.20
N ALA A 71 10.13 -4.83 -7.79
CA ALA A 71 11.20 -5.16 -8.75
C ALA A 71 11.10 -4.34 -10.04
N ALA A 72 9.88 -4.05 -10.53
CA ALA A 72 9.69 -3.17 -11.68
C ALA A 72 10.16 -1.73 -11.40
N VAL A 73 10.02 -1.24 -10.15
CA VAL A 73 10.62 0.04 -9.73
C VAL A 73 12.14 -0.03 -9.80
N PHE A 74 12.75 -1.14 -9.37
CA PHE A 74 14.19 -1.34 -9.46
C PHE A 74 14.68 -1.35 -10.92
N ASP A 75 13.98 -2.04 -11.82
CA ASP A 75 14.28 -2.02 -13.26
C ASP A 75 14.15 -0.61 -13.84
N GLY A 76 13.09 0.12 -13.46
CA GLY A 76 12.90 1.52 -13.84
C GLY A 76 14.03 2.42 -13.35
N LEU A 77 14.50 2.22 -12.11
CA LEU A 77 15.61 2.96 -11.52
C LEU A 77 16.91 2.68 -12.27
N ALA A 78 17.22 1.41 -12.53
CA ALA A 78 18.41 1.00 -13.28
C ALA A 78 18.42 1.63 -14.70
N ASN A 79 17.26 1.66 -15.36
CA ASN A 79 17.10 2.32 -16.65
C ASN A 79 17.28 3.85 -16.56
N ALA A 80 16.75 4.49 -15.51
CA ALA A 80 16.89 5.93 -15.29
C ALA A 80 18.33 6.36 -14.98
N LEU A 81 19.13 5.48 -14.39
CA LEU A 81 20.55 5.71 -14.07
C LEU A 81 21.50 5.38 -15.21
N LYS A 82 21.07 4.62 -16.23
CA LYS A 82 21.88 4.27 -17.40
C LYS A 82 22.62 5.46 -18.07
N PRO A 83 22.04 6.67 -18.21
CA PRO A 83 22.75 7.81 -18.79
C PRO A 83 23.62 8.59 -17.81
N CYS A 84 23.62 8.25 -16.51
CA CYS A 84 24.38 8.96 -15.48
C CYS A 84 25.83 8.44 -15.44
N PRO A 85 26.83 9.27 -15.78
CA PRO A 85 28.23 8.86 -15.72
C PRO A 85 28.75 8.72 -14.28
N ASP A 86 28.17 9.49 -13.36
CA ASP A 86 28.44 9.45 -11.93
C ASP A 86 27.12 9.09 -11.23
N ILE A 87 27.00 7.83 -10.83
CA ILE A 87 25.79 7.33 -10.18
C ILE A 87 25.83 7.66 -8.68
N PRO A 88 24.72 8.12 -8.08
CA PRO A 88 24.69 8.40 -6.65
C PRO A 88 24.81 7.11 -5.83
N GLU A 89 25.21 7.23 -4.57
CA GLU A 89 25.11 6.13 -3.61
C GLU A 89 23.64 5.81 -3.35
N LEU A 90 23.26 4.53 -3.40
CA LEU A 90 21.87 4.10 -3.35
C LEU A 90 21.59 3.19 -2.16
N ILE A 91 20.46 3.45 -1.50
CA ILE A 91 19.78 2.47 -0.67
C ILE A 91 18.40 2.21 -1.29
N PHE A 92 18.15 0.97 -1.69
CA PHE A 92 16.85 0.55 -2.19
C PHE A 92 16.09 -0.21 -1.10
N ILE A 93 14.92 0.30 -0.72
CA ILE A 93 14.08 -0.34 0.28
C ILE A 93 13.20 -1.38 -0.42
N ARG A 94 13.44 -2.66 -0.11
CA ARG A 94 12.75 -3.79 -0.75
C ARG A 94 11.27 -3.88 -0.36
N ASP A 95 10.99 -3.75 0.92
CA ASP A 95 9.65 -3.87 1.52
C ASP A 95 9.69 -3.33 2.96
N TYR A 96 8.50 -3.12 3.53
CA TYR A 96 8.32 -2.67 4.91
C TYR A 96 7.05 -3.22 5.57
N TRP A 97 6.44 -4.26 4.99
CA TRP A 97 5.20 -4.89 5.48
C TRP A 97 5.23 -5.32 6.95
N ALA A 98 6.41 -5.71 7.45
CA ALA A 98 6.57 -6.24 8.81
C ALA A 98 6.86 -5.17 9.87
N ARG A 99 6.97 -3.89 9.48
CA ARG A 99 7.29 -2.86 10.46
C ARG A 99 6.13 -2.68 11.45
N GLU A 100 6.48 -2.62 12.72
CA GLU A 100 5.51 -2.47 13.82
C GLU A 100 4.69 -1.18 13.70
N ASP A 101 5.32 -0.07 13.32
CA ASP A 101 4.67 1.24 13.13
C ASP A 101 3.74 1.27 11.90
N TYR A 102 4.06 0.57 10.81
CA TYR A 102 3.17 0.40 9.66
C TYR A 102 1.94 -0.44 10.01
N LEU A 103 2.15 -1.59 10.67
CA LEU A 103 1.06 -2.47 11.10
C LEU A 103 0.16 -1.77 12.13
N GLN A 104 0.75 -0.94 13.00
CA GLN A 104 -0.01 -0.13 13.95
C GLN A 104 -0.80 0.98 13.26
N ALA A 105 -0.25 1.67 12.25
CA ALA A 105 -0.98 2.69 11.50
C ALA A 105 -2.23 2.11 10.79
N LEU A 106 -2.13 0.90 10.24
CA LEU A 106 -3.29 0.17 9.69
C LEU A 106 -4.32 -0.16 10.78
N ALA A 107 -3.87 -0.66 11.94
CA ALA A 107 -4.79 -0.95 13.04
C ALA A 107 -5.46 0.33 13.58
N ASN A 108 -4.72 1.45 13.66
CA ASN A 108 -5.26 2.74 14.08
C ASN A 108 -6.34 3.23 13.12
N SER A 109 -6.11 3.17 11.80
CA SER A 109 -7.10 3.63 10.81
C SER A 109 -8.40 2.83 10.90
N VAL A 110 -8.32 1.53 11.15
CA VAL A 110 -9.49 0.67 11.37
C VAL A 110 -10.19 0.98 12.70
N GLN A 111 -9.43 1.10 13.79
CA GLN A 111 -10.00 1.36 15.11
C GLN A 111 -10.68 2.73 15.18
N GLU A 112 -10.07 3.77 14.63
CA GLU A 112 -10.66 5.11 14.54
C GLU A 112 -11.96 5.08 13.73
N PHE A 113 -11.99 4.35 12.61
CA PHE A 113 -13.20 4.18 11.82
C PHE A 113 -14.32 3.50 12.64
N TRP A 114 -13.98 2.45 13.40
CA TRP A 114 -14.93 1.74 14.26
C TRP A 114 -15.40 2.53 15.48
N ASP A 115 -14.56 3.41 16.02
CA ASP A 115 -14.96 4.28 17.12
C ASP A 115 -16.06 5.27 16.68
N GLU A 116 -16.05 5.68 15.41
CA GLU A 116 -17.07 6.55 14.82
C GLU A 116 -18.30 5.78 14.31
N HIS A 117 -18.09 4.63 13.65
CA HIS A 117 -19.15 3.94 12.91
C HIS A 117 -19.66 2.66 13.61
N GLY A 118 -19.04 2.26 14.72
CA GLY A 118 -19.24 0.94 15.33
C GLY A 118 -18.48 -0.17 14.58
N LYS A 119 -18.38 -1.35 15.21
CA LYS A 119 -17.69 -2.52 14.65
C LYS A 119 -18.56 -3.30 13.64
N PRO A 120 -17.98 -3.82 12.55
CA PRO A 120 -18.66 -4.69 11.59
C PRO A 120 -18.77 -6.13 12.11
N ASP A 121 -19.49 -6.98 11.38
CA ASP A 121 -19.48 -8.42 11.62
C ASP A 121 -18.17 -9.05 11.12
N ARG A 122 -17.64 -8.54 9.99
CA ARG A 122 -16.34 -8.95 9.44
C ARG A 122 -15.51 -7.78 8.90
N LEU A 123 -14.19 -7.90 9.06
CA LEU A 123 -13.18 -7.07 8.40
C LEU A 123 -12.55 -7.83 7.22
N LEU A 124 -12.55 -7.24 6.03
CA LEU A 124 -11.82 -7.76 4.88
C LEU A 124 -10.54 -6.96 4.64
N LEU A 125 -9.40 -7.65 4.57
CA LEU A 125 -8.16 -7.08 4.08
C LEU A 125 -7.97 -7.49 2.61
N SER A 126 -8.30 -6.59 1.69
CA SER A 126 -8.22 -6.86 0.25
C SER A 126 -6.87 -6.40 -0.32
N PHE A 127 -6.18 -7.29 -1.03
CA PHE A 127 -4.90 -7.04 -1.68
C PHE A 127 -5.05 -7.16 -3.18
N HIS A 128 -4.26 -6.43 -3.98
CA HIS A 128 -4.30 -6.60 -5.43
C HIS A 128 -3.87 -8.02 -5.81
N GLY A 129 -4.65 -8.69 -6.65
CA GLY A 129 -4.33 -10.05 -7.08
C GLY A 129 -3.09 -10.11 -7.95
N ILE A 130 -2.44 -11.27 -7.94
CA ILE A 130 -1.45 -11.64 -8.96
C ILE A 130 -1.81 -13.01 -9.53
N PRO A 131 -1.40 -13.32 -10.77
CA PRO A 131 -1.53 -14.67 -11.31
C PRO A 131 -0.84 -15.70 -10.42
N GLN A 132 -1.46 -16.87 -10.22
CA GLN A 132 -0.98 -17.93 -9.33
C GLN A 132 0.46 -18.36 -9.65
N ARG A 133 0.81 -18.36 -10.94
CA ARG A 133 2.17 -18.67 -11.42
C ARG A 133 3.27 -17.82 -10.78
N TYR A 134 3.00 -16.58 -10.37
CA TYR A 134 4.01 -15.75 -9.69
C TYR A 134 4.33 -16.33 -8.31
N GLU A 135 3.32 -16.73 -7.54
CA GLU A 135 3.52 -17.44 -6.27
C GLU A 135 4.27 -18.75 -6.49
N ASP A 136 3.85 -19.53 -7.49
CA ASP A 136 4.45 -20.84 -7.80
C ASP A 136 5.94 -20.73 -8.23
N THR A 137 6.32 -19.59 -8.81
CA THR A 137 7.71 -19.29 -9.20
C THR A 137 8.51 -18.56 -8.12
N GLY A 138 7.93 -18.37 -6.93
CA GLY A 138 8.64 -17.88 -5.74
C GLY A 138 8.45 -16.39 -5.46
N ASP A 139 7.48 -15.72 -6.09
CA ASP A 139 7.09 -14.37 -5.69
C ASP A 139 6.52 -14.40 -4.25
N PRO A 140 7.12 -13.67 -3.29
CA PRO A 140 6.70 -13.75 -1.90
C PRO A 140 5.40 -12.97 -1.62
N TYR A 141 4.91 -12.16 -2.56
CA TYR A 141 3.83 -11.20 -2.34
C TYR A 141 2.62 -11.80 -1.63
N PRO A 142 2.01 -12.93 -2.06
CA PRO A 142 0.86 -13.50 -1.39
C PRO A 142 1.13 -13.90 0.06
N SER A 143 2.32 -14.45 0.34
CA SER A 143 2.72 -14.80 1.71
C SER A 143 2.87 -13.55 2.58
N LEU A 144 3.42 -12.46 2.04
CA LEU A 144 3.56 -11.18 2.74
C LEU A 144 2.20 -10.52 3.01
N CYS A 145 1.26 -10.59 2.06
CA CYS A 145 -0.11 -10.13 2.23
C CYS A 145 -0.82 -10.87 3.37
N ARG A 146 -0.80 -12.21 3.35
CA ARG A 146 -1.40 -13.05 4.41
C ARG A 146 -0.80 -12.74 5.78
N LYS A 147 0.53 -12.56 5.87
CA LYS A 147 1.20 -12.17 7.12
C LYS A 147 0.82 -10.77 7.58
N THR A 148 0.70 -9.82 6.67
CA THR A 148 0.22 -8.46 6.98
C THR A 148 -1.20 -8.54 7.56
N ALA A 149 -2.09 -9.29 6.93
CA ALA A 149 -3.48 -9.43 7.37
C ALA A 149 -3.61 -10.04 8.76
N ALA A 150 -2.93 -11.17 8.98
CA ALA A 150 -2.89 -11.80 10.30
C ALA A 150 -2.33 -10.86 11.38
N ALA A 151 -1.29 -10.09 11.06
CA ALA A 151 -0.66 -9.18 11.99
C ALA A 151 -1.55 -7.97 12.35
N VAL A 152 -2.31 -7.44 11.40
CA VAL A 152 -3.30 -6.37 11.64
C VAL A 152 -4.49 -6.92 12.46
N ALA A 153 -5.04 -8.06 12.06
CA ALA A 153 -6.16 -8.68 12.77
C ALA A 153 -5.81 -9.01 14.23
N SER A 154 -4.59 -9.52 14.46
CA SER A 154 -4.06 -9.77 15.80
C SER A 154 -3.99 -8.50 16.65
N ARG A 155 -3.54 -7.37 16.08
CA ARG A 155 -3.50 -6.07 16.79
C ARG A 155 -4.88 -5.52 17.11
N LEU A 156 -5.86 -5.79 16.25
CA LEU A 156 -7.26 -5.41 16.46
C LEU A 156 -8.00 -6.35 17.43
N GLY A 157 -7.36 -7.43 17.87
CA GLY A 157 -7.96 -8.42 18.77
C GLY A 157 -9.11 -9.20 18.15
N LEU A 158 -9.07 -9.42 16.83
CA LEU A 158 -10.11 -10.14 16.09
C LEU A 158 -9.93 -11.66 16.22
N ALA A 159 -11.04 -12.36 16.41
CA ALA A 159 -11.08 -13.82 16.28
C ALA A 159 -11.05 -14.26 14.81
N ASP A 160 -10.68 -15.52 14.55
CA ASP A 160 -10.49 -16.07 13.19
C ASP A 160 -11.75 -15.97 12.30
N ASP A 161 -12.94 -15.89 12.89
CA ASP A 161 -14.21 -15.74 12.18
C ASP A 161 -14.63 -14.29 11.93
N GLN A 162 -13.89 -13.30 12.45
CA GLN A 162 -14.20 -11.87 12.33
C GLN A 162 -13.41 -11.16 11.23
N TRP A 163 -12.51 -11.87 10.54
CA TRP A 163 -11.73 -11.27 9.46
C TRP A 163 -11.36 -12.30 8.39
N SER A 164 -10.90 -11.80 7.25
CA SER A 164 -10.22 -12.60 6.23
C SER A 164 -9.36 -11.70 5.34
N GLU A 165 -8.44 -12.29 4.60
CA GLU A 165 -7.73 -11.68 3.50
C GLU A 165 -8.27 -12.15 2.15
N SER A 166 -8.21 -11.28 1.13
CA SER A 166 -8.57 -11.66 -0.23
C SER A 166 -7.73 -10.94 -1.28
N PHE A 167 -7.87 -11.39 -2.53
CA PHE A 167 -7.15 -10.87 -3.69
C PHE A 167 -8.15 -10.38 -4.75
N GLN A 168 -8.03 -9.10 -5.10
CA GLN A 168 -8.93 -8.36 -6.01
C GLN A 168 -8.35 -8.23 -7.44
N SER A 169 -9.06 -7.54 -8.33
CA SER A 169 -8.58 -7.08 -9.65
C SER A 169 -8.06 -8.18 -10.59
N ARG A 170 -8.79 -9.30 -10.69
CA ARG A 170 -8.40 -10.43 -11.54
C ARG A 170 -8.67 -10.13 -13.02
N PHE A 171 -7.75 -10.52 -13.89
CA PHE A 171 -7.88 -10.30 -15.33
C PHE A 171 -7.53 -11.54 -16.16
N GLY A 172 -8.24 -11.73 -17.26
CA GLY A 172 -8.01 -12.85 -18.18
C GLY A 172 -8.51 -14.21 -17.65
N ARG A 173 -8.01 -15.30 -18.25
CA ARG A 173 -8.48 -16.68 -18.00
C ARG A 173 -7.51 -17.51 -17.17
N GLU A 174 -6.32 -16.99 -16.87
CA GLU A 174 -5.36 -17.69 -16.02
C GLU A 174 -5.86 -17.75 -14.58
N GLU A 175 -5.31 -18.67 -13.77
CA GLU A 175 -5.64 -18.76 -12.35
C GLU A 175 -4.89 -17.69 -11.56
N TRP A 176 -5.58 -17.07 -10.60
CA TRP A 176 -5.05 -16.03 -9.73
C TRP A 176 -5.02 -16.53 -8.30
N VAL A 177 -4.22 -15.86 -7.47
CA VAL A 177 -4.14 -16.16 -6.04
C VAL A 177 -5.51 -15.99 -5.38
N LYS A 178 -5.85 -16.94 -4.50
CA LYS A 178 -7.12 -17.03 -3.77
C LYS A 178 -6.95 -16.68 -2.28
N PRO A 179 -8.05 -16.30 -1.59
CA PRO A 179 -9.44 -16.21 -2.09
C PRO A 179 -9.69 -14.93 -2.89
N TYR A 180 -10.74 -14.94 -3.73
CA TYR A 180 -11.09 -13.80 -4.58
C TYR A 180 -12.04 -12.85 -3.85
N THR A 181 -11.76 -11.54 -3.89
CA THR A 181 -12.52 -10.52 -3.13
C THR A 181 -14.01 -10.53 -3.47
N ASP A 182 -14.36 -10.53 -4.75
CA ASP A 182 -15.75 -10.53 -5.23
C ASP A 182 -16.50 -11.79 -4.78
N VAL A 183 -15.89 -12.97 -4.94
CA VAL A 183 -16.49 -14.25 -4.55
C VAL A 183 -16.69 -14.34 -3.04
N LEU A 184 -15.71 -13.87 -2.25
CA LEU A 184 -15.81 -13.89 -0.79
C LEU A 184 -16.89 -12.95 -0.27
N LEU A 185 -17.01 -11.75 -0.86
CA LEU A 185 -18.06 -10.80 -0.51
C LEU A 185 -19.45 -11.30 -0.91
N GLU A 186 -19.61 -11.95 -2.06
CA GLU A 186 -20.86 -12.61 -2.41
C GLU A 186 -21.21 -13.71 -1.39
N GLN A 187 -20.24 -14.54 -1.00
CA GLN A 187 -20.45 -15.58 0.02
C GLN A 187 -20.87 -14.99 1.36
N TRP A 188 -20.22 -13.92 1.82
CA TRP A 188 -20.57 -13.24 3.07
C TRP A 188 -21.92 -12.54 3.00
N GLY A 189 -22.28 -11.93 1.87
CA GLY A 189 -23.59 -11.29 1.69
C GLY A 189 -24.75 -12.29 1.73
N ASN A 190 -24.52 -13.55 1.35
CA ASN A 190 -25.50 -14.64 1.43
C ASN A 190 -25.62 -15.26 2.84
N ASP A 191 -24.76 -14.87 3.79
CA ASP A 191 -24.80 -15.37 5.16
C ASP A 191 -25.60 -14.40 6.04
N ASP A 192 -26.77 -14.84 6.52
CA ASP A 192 -27.65 -14.02 7.37
C ASP A 192 -26.99 -13.58 8.69
N SER A 193 -25.88 -14.20 9.12
CA SER A 193 -25.13 -13.77 10.29
C SER A 193 -24.17 -12.59 10.02
N ILE A 194 -23.92 -12.26 8.74
CA ILE A 194 -23.00 -11.20 8.33
C ILE A 194 -23.82 -10.08 7.66
N GLN A 195 -24.22 -9.09 8.43
CA GLN A 195 -25.02 -7.96 7.95
C GLN A 195 -24.14 -6.80 7.49
N ARG A 196 -22.97 -6.61 8.13
CA ARG A 196 -22.02 -5.54 7.81
C ARG A 196 -20.60 -6.05 7.62
N VAL A 197 -19.95 -5.56 6.56
CA VAL A 197 -18.52 -5.73 6.33
C VAL A 197 -17.83 -4.38 6.20
N ASP A 198 -16.63 -4.27 6.76
CA ASP A 198 -15.72 -3.16 6.47
C ASP A 198 -14.49 -3.71 5.71
N VAL A 199 -13.97 -2.94 4.76
CA VAL A 199 -12.89 -3.38 3.86
C VAL A 199 -11.73 -2.37 3.87
N ILE A 200 -10.50 -2.87 3.95
CA ILE A 200 -9.26 -2.07 3.86
C ILE A 200 -8.33 -2.62 2.77
N CYS A 201 -7.45 -1.78 2.23
CA CYS A 201 -6.50 -2.16 1.17
C CYS A 201 -5.02 -1.95 1.59
N PRO A 202 -4.41 -2.86 2.38
CA PRO A 202 -3.10 -2.61 3.00
C PRO A 202 -1.95 -2.49 2.00
N ALA A 203 -2.07 -3.07 0.81
CA ALA A 203 -1.03 -3.01 -0.23
C ALA A 203 -0.88 -1.62 -0.89
N PHE A 204 -1.80 -0.70 -0.65
CA PHE A 204 -1.80 0.63 -1.24
C PHE A 204 -1.49 1.69 -0.18
N ALA A 205 -0.42 2.45 -0.41
CA ALA A 205 -0.07 3.59 0.43
C ALA A 205 -1.01 4.80 0.23
N ALA A 206 -1.67 4.88 -0.92
CA ALA A 206 -2.54 5.97 -1.31
C ALA A 206 -3.73 5.43 -2.11
N ASP A 207 -4.90 6.02 -1.91
CA ASP A 207 -6.08 5.69 -2.72
C ASP A 207 -5.85 5.98 -4.20
N CYS A 208 -6.34 5.06 -5.04
CA CYS A 208 -6.23 5.11 -6.48
C CYS A 208 -7.57 4.74 -7.12
N LEU A 209 -7.59 4.61 -8.44
CA LEU A 209 -8.82 4.29 -9.15
C LEU A 209 -9.33 2.91 -8.74
N GLU A 210 -8.42 1.95 -8.60
CA GLU A 210 -8.72 0.58 -8.21
C GLU A 210 -9.32 0.49 -6.80
N THR A 211 -8.88 1.31 -5.84
CA THR A 211 -9.47 1.27 -4.49
C THR A 211 -10.85 1.93 -4.47
N LEU A 212 -11.07 3.01 -5.22
CA LEU A 212 -12.35 3.71 -5.20
C LEU A 212 -13.40 3.02 -6.09
N GLU A 213 -13.07 2.72 -7.35
CA GLU A 213 -14.05 2.15 -8.27
C GLU A 213 -14.31 0.65 -8.01
N GLU A 214 -13.27 -0.14 -7.73
CA GLU A 214 -13.46 -1.58 -7.54
C GLU A 214 -13.90 -1.91 -6.11
N ILE A 215 -13.21 -1.36 -5.11
CA ILE A 215 -13.45 -1.75 -3.71
C ILE A 215 -14.61 -0.95 -3.12
N GLU A 216 -14.57 0.37 -3.16
CA GLU A 216 -15.63 1.17 -2.57
C GLU A 216 -16.97 1.07 -3.32
N GLU A 217 -16.95 1.00 -4.66
CA GLU A 217 -18.18 0.97 -5.47
C GLU A 217 -18.61 -0.44 -5.89
N GLN A 218 -17.83 -1.16 -6.72
CA GLN A 218 -18.29 -2.42 -7.31
C GLN A 218 -18.49 -3.52 -6.27
N ASN A 219 -17.52 -3.72 -5.38
CA ASN A 219 -17.58 -4.75 -4.34
C ASN A 219 -18.65 -4.47 -3.27
N LYS A 220 -18.96 -3.19 -3.04
CA LYS A 220 -20.13 -2.79 -2.26
C LYS A 220 -21.42 -3.29 -2.88
N VAL A 221 -21.59 -3.12 -4.20
CA VAL A 221 -22.76 -3.65 -4.91
C VAL A 221 -22.83 -5.17 -4.78
N THR A 222 -21.72 -5.88 -5.00
CA THR A 222 -21.66 -7.35 -4.85
C THR A 222 -22.15 -7.83 -3.49
N PHE A 223 -21.66 -7.22 -2.39
CA PHE A 223 -22.08 -7.62 -1.04
C PHE A 223 -23.56 -7.32 -0.76
N LEU A 224 -24.04 -6.14 -1.16
CA LEU A 224 -25.40 -5.71 -0.89
C LEU A 224 -26.44 -6.49 -1.73
N GLU A 225 -26.14 -6.79 -3.00
CA GLU A 225 -27.01 -7.58 -3.87
C GLU A 225 -27.12 -9.04 -3.42
N ALA A 226 -26.05 -9.58 -2.81
CA ALA A 226 -26.05 -10.93 -2.25
C ALA A 226 -26.88 -11.08 -0.97
N GLY A 227 -27.28 -9.98 -0.32
CA GLY A 227 -28.13 -10.00 0.88
C GLY A 227 -27.59 -9.20 2.07
N GLY A 228 -26.34 -8.76 2.03
CA GLY A 228 -25.72 -7.91 3.03
C GLY A 228 -26.44 -6.58 3.21
N LYS A 229 -26.24 -5.91 4.36
CA LYS A 229 -26.97 -4.67 4.72
C LYS A 229 -26.10 -3.42 4.70
N ALA A 230 -24.84 -3.54 5.11
CA ALA A 230 -23.92 -2.41 5.16
C ALA A 230 -22.53 -2.81 4.70
N TYR A 231 -21.92 -1.94 3.89
CA TYR A 231 -20.56 -2.10 3.40
C TYR A 231 -19.86 -0.77 3.59
N HIS A 232 -18.68 -0.79 4.21
CA HIS A 232 -17.84 0.38 4.31
C HIS A 232 -16.43 0.10 3.78
N TYR A 233 -15.92 1.07 3.04
CA TYR A 233 -14.51 1.14 2.68
C TYR A 233 -13.80 2.05 3.67
N ILE A 234 -12.67 1.58 4.21
CA ILE A 234 -11.78 2.37 5.06
C ILE A 234 -10.63 2.83 4.15
N PRO A 235 -10.43 4.16 3.98
CA PRO A 235 -9.42 4.70 3.08
C PRO A 235 -8.02 4.15 3.35
N CYS A 236 -7.19 4.16 2.30
CA CYS A 236 -5.76 3.87 2.45
C CYS A 236 -5.12 4.82 3.48
N LEU A 237 -3.91 4.48 3.94
CA LEU A 237 -3.22 5.31 4.92
C LEU A 237 -2.95 6.74 4.42
N ASN A 238 -2.91 6.95 3.10
CA ASN A 238 -2.86 8.28 2.46
C ASN A 238 -1.78 9.16 3.13
N ASP A 239 -2.08 10.42 3.41
CA ASP A 239 -1.19 11.36 4.10
C ASP A 239 -1.42 11.45 5.61
N ARG A 240 -1.96 10.38 6.24
CA ARG A 240 -2.17 10.35 7.69
C ARG A 240 -0.86 10.59 8.47
N PRO A 241 -0.87 11.34 9.59
CA PRO A 241 0.35 11.70 10.30
C PRO A 241 1.20 10.52 10.78
N ASP A 242 0.58 9.44 11.27
CA ASP A 242 1.27 8.23 11.72
C ASP A 242 1.91 7.45 10.56
N HIS A 243 1.26 7.43 9.40
CA HIS A 243 1.84 6.89 8.17
C HIS A 243 3.06 7.69 7.70
N ILE A 244 2.96 9.03 7.65
CA ILE A 244 4.09 9.89 7.27
C ILE A 244 5.26 9.74 8.26
N THR A 245 4.96 9.63 9.56
CA THR A 245 5.97 9.37 10.58
C THR A 245 6.67 8.04 10.35
N MET A 246 5.92 6.96 10.06
CA MET A 246 6.49 5.65 9.73
C MET A 246 7.41 5.70 8.51
N LEU A 247 7.00 6.36 7.42
CA LEU A 247 7.84 6.50 6.23
C LEU A 247 9.14 7.26 6.53
N SER A 248 9.05 8.34 7.32
CA SER A 248 10.21 9.10 7.79
C SER A 248 11.15 8.23 8.63
N ASP A 249 10.62 7.52 9.62
CA ASP A 249 11.39 6.67 10.52
C ASP A 249 12.10 5.54 9.77
N LEU A 250 11.43 4.92 8.79
CA LEU A 250 12.02 3.94 7.90
C LEU A 250 13.19 4.54 7.09
N ILE A 251 13.02 5.72 6.50
CA ILE A 251 14.08 6.40 5.74
C ILE A 251 15.27 6.71 6.65
N LEU A 252 15.03 7.27 7.84
CA LEU A 252 16.08 7.63 8.79
C LEU A 252 16.80 6.41 9.36
N GLU A 253 16.09 5.31 9.61
CA GLU A 253 16.69 4.04 10.00
C GLU A 253 17.67 3.53 8.94
N ARG A 254 17.26 3.59 7.67
CA ARG A 254 18.10 3.16 6.54
C ARG A 254 19.29 4.10 6.33
N ALA A 255 19.09 5.40 6.47
CA ALA A 255 20.13 6.42 6.32
C ALA A 255 21.27 6.27 7.33
N LYS A 256 21.07 5.56 8.46
CA LYS A 256 22.16 5.24 9.42
C LYS A 256 23.30 4.46 8.79
N ALA A 257 23.09 3.79 7.66
CA ALA A 257 24.16 3.11 6.92
C ALA A 257 25.20 4.08 6.32
N TRP A 258 24.90 5.37 6.24
CA TRP A 258 25.79 6.42 5.73
C TRP A 258 26.50 7.23 6.82
N LEU A 259 26.25 6.91 8.09
CA LEU A 259 26.89 7.50 9.27
C LEU A 259 28.05 6.62 9.76
#